data_AF-A0A840QQN3-F1
#
_entry.id   AF-A0A840QQN3-F1
#
_cell.length_a   1.000
_cell.length_b   1.000
_cell.length_c   1.000
_cell.angle_alpha   90.00
_cell.angle_beta   90.00
_cell.angle_gamma   90.00
#
_symmetry.space_group_name_H-M   'P 1'
#
loop_
_entity.id
_entity.type
_entity.pdbx_description
1 polymer ?
#
loop_
_entity_poly.entity_id
_entity_poly.type
_entity_poly.pdbx_seq_one_letter_code
_entity_poly.pdbx_strand_id
1 'polypeptide(L)' 'MKNIDRQCPECGGQLVIDAWETVNTNDDGTFHMESSLVYKCIQRCGYMKEVEDDDS' A
#
# COMPACT_ATOMS: atom_id res chain seq x y z
N MET A 1 -15.37 7.00 13.76
CA MET A 1 -14.27 6.13 13.30
C MET A 1 -14.88 5.16 12.27
N LYS A 2 -14.64 5.36 10.97
CA LYS A 2 -15.10 4.42 9.94
C LYS A 2 -14.31 3.13 10.11
N ASN A 3 -14.98 2.04 10.51
CA ASN A 3 -14.40 0.69 10.47
C ASN A 3 -14.33 0.28 9.00
N ILE A 4 -13.25 0.64 8.32
CA ILE A 4 -12.85 0.01 7.06
C ILE A 4 -12.51 -1.43 7.46
N ASP A 5 -13.27 -2.41 6.95
CA ASP A 5 -13.03 -3.83 7.24
C ASP A 5 -11.55 -4.15 6.97
N ARG A 6 -10.79 -4.36 8.05
CA ARG A 6 -9.35 -4.63 8.00
C ARG A 6 -9.09 -6.09 7.65
N GLN A 7 -9.87 -6.68 6.77
CA GLN A 7 -9.71 -8.06 6.33
C GLN A 7 -9.33 -8.11 4.86
N CYS A 8 -8.35 -8.95 4.57
CA CYS A 8 -7.85 -9.18 3.23
C CYS A 8 -8.89 -9.98 2.44
N PRO A 9 -9.34 -9.49 1.27
CA PRO A 9 -10.35 -10.20 0.48
C PRO A 9 -9.82 -11.51 -0.12
N GLU A 10 -8.50 -11.67 -0.26
CA GLU A 10 -7.88 -12.85 -0.87
C GLU A 10 -7.77 -14.03 0.12
N CYS A 11 -7.46 -13.77 1.39
CA CYS A 11 -7.15 -14.83 2.36
C CYS A 11 -7.83 -14.69 3.73
N GLY A 12 -8.63 -13.65 3.94
CA GLY A 12 -9.29 -13.35 5.22
C GLY A 12 -8.34 -12.86 6.33
N GLY A 13 -7.03 -12.74 6.06
CA GLY A 13 -6.04 -12.24 7.01
C GLY A 13 -6.21 -10.74 7.31
N GLN A 14 -5.65 -10.26 8.42
CA GLN A 14 -5.77 -8.84 8.78
C GLN A 14 -4.97 -7.93 7.82
N LEU A 15 -5.54 -6.80 7.45
CA LEU A 15 -4.87 -5.70 6.75
C LEU A 15 -4.22 -4.76 7.76
N VAL A 16 -2.98 -4.38 7.47
CA VAL A 16 -2.19 -3.40 8.23
C VAL A 16 -1.73 -2.28 7.29
N ILE A 17 -1.58 -1.08 7.82
CA ILE A 17 -1.03 0.05 7.07
C ILE A 17 0.50 -0.07 7.08
N ASP A 18 1.11 0.09 5.92
CA ASP A 18 2.55 0.07 5.72
C ASP A 18 2.95 1.22 4.78
N ALA A 19 4.23 1.59 4.78
CA ALA A 19 4.77 2.55 3.83
C ALA A 19 5.27 1.79 2.60
N TRP A 20 4.85 2.23 1.41
CA TRP A 20 5.32 1.68 0.15
C TRP A 20 6.08 2.74 -0.62
N GLU A 21 7.23 2.34 -1.14
CA GLU A 21 8.12 3.22 -1.89
C GLU A 21 8.37 2.62 -3.26
N THR A 22 8.08 3.40 -4.30
CA THR A 22 8.42 3.05 -5.68
C THR A 22 9.61 3.90 -6.10
N VAL A 23 10.70 3.23 -6.51
CA VAL A 23 11.89 3.89 -7.03
C VAL A 23 11.99 3.57 -8.51
N ASN A 24 11.80 4.57 -9.36
CA ASN A 24 11.98 4.48 -10.80
C ASN A 24 13.33 5.10 -11.16
N THR A 25 14.24 4.29 -11.69
CA THR A 25 15.53 4.79 -12.21
C THR A 25 15.40 4.98 -13.71
N ASN A 26 15.72 6.18 -14.19
CA ASN A 26 15.71 6.52 -15.60
C ASN A 26 17.05 6.14 -16.26
N ASP A 27 17.04 5.98 -17.58
CA ASP A 27 18.23 5.62 -18.36
C ASP A 27 19.33 6.70 -18.32
N ASP A 28 18.99 7.95 -17.97
CA ASP A 28 19.92 9.07 -17.78
C ASP A 28 20.62 9.07 -16.40
N GLY A 29 20.33 8.07 -15.56
CA GLY A 29 20.88 7.94 -14.22
C GLY A 29 20.16 8.79 -13.16
N THR A 30 19.09 9.51 -13.53
CA THR A 30 18.20 10.14 -12.55
C THR A 30 17.27 9.09 -11.92
N PHE A 31 16.77 9.36 -10.73
CA PHE A 31 15.75 8.52 -10.10
C PHE A 31 14.59 9.37 -9.59
N HIS A 32 13.39 8.81 -9.70
CA HIS A 32 12.17 9.34 -9.11
C HIS A 32 11.71 8.40 -7.99
N MET A 33 11.37 8.97 -6.84
CA MET A 33 10.92 8.22 -5.66
C MET A 33 9.55 8.74 -5.25
N GLU A 34 8.61 7.81 -5.16
CA GLU A 34 7.24 8.07 -4.71
C GLU A 34 6.96 7.21 -3.49
N SER A 35 6.48 7.83 -2.42
CA SER A 35 6.12 7.16 -1.17
C SER A 35 4.62 7.30 -0.95
N SER A 36 3.93 6.19 -0.71
CA SER A 36 2.50 6.15 -0.42
C SER A 36 2.18 5.21 0.75
N LEU A 37 1.10 5.48 1.47
CA LEU A 37 0.60 4.56 2.49
C LEU A 37 -0.28 3.50 1.83
N VAL A 38 -0.14 2.26 2.26
CA VAL A 38 -0.83 1.12 1.65
C VAL A 38 -1.40 0.19 2.73
N TYR A 39 -2.54 -0.43 2.45
CA TYR A 39 -3.02 -1.59 3.18
C TYR A 39 -2.37 -2.86 2.63
N LYS A 40 -1.68 -3.60 3.48
CA LYS A 40 -1.05 -4.88 3.16
C LYS A 40 -1.58 -5.99 4.04
N CYS A 41 -1.74 -7.20 3.48
CA CYS A 41 -2.13 -8.35 4.29
C CYS A 41 -0.97 -8.82 5.19
N ILE A 42 -1.22 -8.95 6.49
CA ILE A 42 -0.23 -9.43 7.47
C ILE A 42 0.22 -10.88 7.19
N GLN A 43 -0.63 -11.68 6.56
CA GLN A 43 -0.31 -13.05 6.14
C GLN A 43 0.53 -13.09 4.86
N ARG A 44 0.84 -11.93 4.26
CA ARG A 44 1.70 -11.81 3.08
C ARG A 44 1.21 -12.62 1.87
N CYS A 45 -0.10 -12.71 1.67
CA CYS A 45 -0.70 -13.42 0.52
C CYS A 45 -0.52 -12.71 -0.83
N GLY A 46 0.03 -11.49 -0.83
CA GLY A 46 0.23 -10.67 -2.04
C GLY A 46 -0.77 -9.53 -2.20
N TYR A 47 -1.87 -9.51 -1.44
CA TYR A 47 -2.84 -8.41 -1.49
C TYR A 47 -2.26 -7.10 -0.95
N MET A 48 -2.48 -6.04 -1.73
CA MET A 48 -2.05 -4.68 -1.44
C MET A 48 -3.04 -3.68 -2.07
N LYS A 49 -3.42 -2.64 -1.32
CA LYS A 49 -4.25 -1.53 -1.82
C LYS A 49 -3.72 -0.21 -1.28
N GLU A 50 -3.59 0.81 -2.12
CA GLU A 50 -3.25 2.17 -1.66
C GLU A 50 -4.30 2.75 -0.72
N VAL A 51 -3.85 3.51 0.27
CA VAL A 51 -4.72 4.31 1.13
C VAL A 51 -5.10 5.53 0.32
N GLU A 52 -6.35 5.61 -0.13
CA GLU A 52 -6.90 6.82 -0.74
C GLU A 52 -6.97 7.89 0.36
N ASP A 53 -6.08 8.89 0.31
CA ASP A 53 -6.19 10.10 1.14
C ASP A 53 -7.42 10.90 0.64
N ASP A 54 -8.48 10.86 1.43
CA ASP A 54 -9.69 11.67 1.23
C ASP A 54 -9.36 13.12 1.67
N ASP A 55 -8.46 13.78 0.94
CA ASP A 55 -8.23 15.23 1.04
C ASP A 55 -9.11 15.93 -0.01
N SER A 56 -10.35 16.25 0.39
CA SER A 56 -11.25 17.16 -0.34
C SER A 56 -12.16 17.93 0.62
#